data_AF-A0AAW1JJT7-F1
#
_entry.id   AF-A0AAW1JJT7-F1
#
_cell.length_a   1.000
_cell.length_b   1.000
_cell.length_c   1.000
_cell.angle_alpha   90.00
_cell.angle_beta   90.00
_cell.angle_gamma   90.00
#
_symmetry.space_group_name_H-M   'P 1'
#
loop_
_entity.id
_entity.type
_entity.pdbx_description
1 polymer ?
#
loop_
_entity_poly.entity_id
_entity_poly.type
_entity_poly.pdbx_seq_one_letter_code
_entity_poly.pdbx_strand_id
1 'polypeptide(L)'
;MSTPQNSTGTNRKNKFLFGKRRREESSRRSMESTSANSLDVLNIFPIKSAQELEDLEKELKRSDIGKRIVKMFDPEKGEEVYEYTHRIMKKLLTPEVASGYNLTGRNSKKKFQDLELYKVVVETAEIHAKTLYTKDITTEIGTWLSSASRKSNKSS
;
A
#
# COMPACT_ATOMS: atom_id res chain seq x y z
N MET A 1 50.41 67.76 6.80
CA MET A 1 50.65 66.54 6.01
C MET A 1 50.15 65.34 6.81
N SER A 2 49.63 64.32 6.11
CA SER A 2 49.08 63.04 6.60
C SER A 2 47.57 62.99 6.90
N THR A 3 46.81 62.70 5.83
CA THR A 3 45.62 61.83 5.83
C THR A 3 46.01 60.34 6.02
N PRO A 4 45.12 59.48 6.53
CA PRO A 4 44.23 58.65 5.68
C PRO A 4 42.77 58.60 6.20
N GLN A 5 41.73 58.69 5.35
CA GLN A 5 41.02 57.61 4.63
C GLN A 5 40.59 56.41 5.50
N ASN A 6 39.40 55.82 5.44
CA ASN A 6 38.11 56.04 4.77
C ASN A 6 37.22 54.90 5.33
N SER A 7 36.13 55.18 6.04
CA SER A 7 35.18 54.15 6.52
C SER A 7 33.79 54.40 5.94
N THR A 8 33.63 53.79 4.77
CA THR A 8 32.45 53.17 4.17
C THR A 8 31.10 53.34 4.89
N GLY A 9 30.19 54.04 4.20
CA GLY A 9 28.93 53.43 3.76
C GLY A 9 27.82 53.28 4.79
N THR A 10 27.03 54.33 4.94
CA THR A 10 25.63 54.30 5.34
C THR A 10 24.80 53.37 4.45
N ASN A 11 24.04 52.42 5.02
CA ASN A 11 22.70 52.14 4.48
C ASN A 11 21.71 51.64 5.54
N ARG A 12 20.53 52.25 5.48
CA ARG A 12 19.40 52.15 6.38
C ARG A 12 18.65 50.83 6.16
N LYS A 13 18.45 50.14 7.28
CA LYS A 13 17.22 49.45 7.71
C LYS A 13 16.12 49.32 6.63
N ASN A 14 16.06 48.15 5.98
CA ASN A 14 14.82 47.63 5.39
C ASN A 14 14.44 46.32 6.08
N LYS A 15 13.56 46.46 7.06
CA LYS A 15 12.83 45.42 7.77
C LYS A 15 11.66 45.00 6.87
N PHE A 16 11.81 43.90 6.14
CA PHE A 16 10.69 43.23 5.48
C PHE A 16 10.64 41.77 5.92
N LEU A 17 9.62 41.48 6.73
CA LEU A 17 9.15 40.16 7.09
C LEU A 17 8.59 39.47 5.85
N PHE A 18 9.28 38.44 5.36
CA PHE A 18 8.67 37.39 4.54
C PHE A 18 9.40 36.08 4.84
N GLY A 19 8.99 35.42 5.92
CA GLY A 19 9.36 34.04 6.22
C GLY A 19 8.74 33.09 5.20
N LYS A 20 9.37 32.97 4.03
CA LYS A 20 9.08 31.90 3.07
C LYS A 20 9.90 30.66 3.47
N ARG A 21 9.16 29.62 3.86
CA ARG A 21 9.40 28.19 3.54
C ARG A 21 10.86 27.82 3.22
N ARG A 22 11.51 27.09 4.13
CA ARG A 22 12.50 26.09 3.75
C ARG A 22 12.29 24.83 4.59
N ARG A 23 11.54 23.94 3.96
CA ARG A 23 11.17 22.60 4.37
C ARG A 23 12.47 21.80 4.61
N GLU A 24 12.69 21.34 5.82
CA GLU A 24 13.64 20.28 6.12
C GLU A 24 13.09 18.98 5.53
N GLU A 25 13.45 18.71 4.28
CA GLU A 25 13.15 17.45 3.59
C GLU A 25 14.45 16.91 3.01
N SER A 26 15.40 16.63 3.90
CA SER A 26 16.70 16.03 3.59
C SER A 26 16.84 14.72 4.37
N SER A 27 16.01 13.73 4.07
CA SER A 27 16.35 12.31 4.30
C SER A 27 15.36 11.36 3.61
N ARG A 28 15.23 11.46 2.28
CA ARG A 28 14.55 10.45 1.46
C ARG A 28 15.19 10.39 0.07
N ARG A 29 16.16 9.50 -0.09
CA ARG A 29 16.51 8.76 -1.31
C ARG A 29 17.92 8.19 -1.15
N SER A 30 18.00 7.07 -0.47
CA SER A 30 19.11 6.15 -0.66
C SER A 30 18.52 4.75 -0.80
N MET A 31 19.05 4.02 -1.79
CA MET A 31 18.76 2.63 -2.15
C MET A 31 17.50 2.38 -2.97
N GLU A 32 17.57 2.75 -4.26
CA GLU A 32 16.95 1.95 -5.31
C GLU A 32 18.08 1.34 -6.15
N SER A 33 18.48 0.12 -5.80
CA SER A 33 19.42 -0.67 -6.59
C SER A 33 18.93 -2.13 -6.68
N THR A 34 18.33 -2.40 -7.83
CA THR A 34 18.55 -3.58 -8.68
C THR A 34 18.09 -4.95 -8.17
N SER A 35 17.06 -5.51 -8.82
CA SER A 35 17.26 -6.72 -9.63
C SER A 35 16.10 -6.94 -10.58
N ALA A 36 16.42 -6.99 -11.87
CA ALA A 36 15.53 -7.33 -12.96
C ALA A 36 15.07 -8.80 -12.87
N ASN A 37 14.05 -9.04 -12.04
CA ASN A 37 13.03 -10.05 -12.30
C ASN A 37 11.69 -9.34 -12.37
N SER A 38 11.50 -8.58 -13.45
CA SER A 38 10.22 -8.02 -13.88
C SER A 38 9.33 -9.14 -14.44
N LEU A 39 9.02 -10.16 -13.64
CA LEU A 39 7.64 -10.58 -13.65
C LEU A 39 6.89 -9.35 -13.17
N ASP A 40 6.19 -8.70 -14.09
CA ASP A 40 5.25 -7.64 -13.76
C ASP A 40 4.25 -8.26 -12.78
N VAL A 41 4.55 -8.15 -11.49
CA VAL A 41 3.64 -8.55 -10.41
C VAL A 41 2.26 -7.90 -10.63
N LEU A 42 2.25 -6.75 -11.32
CA LEU A 42 1.07 -6.07 -11.84
C LEU A 42 0.20 -6.92 -12.78
N ASN A 43 0.80 -7.75 -13.64
CA ASN A 43 0.09 -8.57 -14.63
C ASN A 43 -0.57 -9.81 -14.01
N ILE A 44 -0.22 -10.15 -12.77
CA ILE A 44 -0.83 -11.26 -12.02
C ILE A 44 -2.21 -10.85 -11.47
N PHE A 45 -2.45 -9.54 -11.35
CA PHE A 45 -3.67 -9.00 -10.77
C PHE A 45 -4.65 -8.47 -11.83
N PRO A 46 -5.97 -8.65 -11.64
CA PRO A 46 -6.61 -9.42 -10.58
C PRO A 46 -6.52 -10.93 -10.83
N ILE A 47 -6.36 -11.72 -9.77
CA ILE A 47 -6.31 -13.18 -9.85
C ILE A 47 -7.67 -13.73 -10.25
N LYS A 48 -7.72 -14.52 -11.32
CA LYS A 48 -8.94 -15.02 -11.97
C LYS A 48 -9.16 -16.51 -11.74
N SER A 49 -8.11 -17.23 -11.34
CA SER A 49 -8.18 -18.67 -11.08
C SER A 49 -7.60 -19.06 -9.72
N ALA A 50 -8.11 -20.15 -9.16
CA ALA A 50 -7.53 -20.77 -7.97
C ALA A 50 -6.08 -21.24 -8.20
N GLN A 51 -5.74 -21.65 -9.43
CA GLN A 51 -4.38 -22.06 -9.79
C GLN A 51 -3.40 -20.88 -9.72
N GLU A 52 -3.79 -19.73 -10.28
CA GLU A 52 -3.01 -18.48 -10.23
C GLU A 52 -2.78 -18.02 -8.78
N LEU A 53 -3.79 -18.16 -7.92
CA LEU A 53 -3.66 -17.88 -6.49
C LEU A 53 -2.67 -18.84 -5.82
N GLU A 54 -2.75 -20.14 -6.10
CA GLU A 54 -1.82 -21.12 -5.53
C GLU A 54 -0.38 -20.90 -5.99
N ASP A 55 -0.16 -20.48 -7.24
CA ASP A 55 1.16 -20.18 -7.75
C ASP A 55 1.72 -18.88 -7.16
N LEU A 56 0.89 -17.85 -6.99
CA LEU A 56 1.27 -16.65 -6.25
C LEU A 56 1.64 -16.99 -4.80
N GLU A 57 0.87 -17.84 -4.13
CA GLU A 57 1.13 -18.26 -2.75
C GLU A 57 2.47 -19.01 -2.60
N LYS A 58 2.83 -19.86 -3.57
CA LYS A 58 4.15 -20.51 -3.59
C LYS A 58 5.26 -19.48 -3.74
N GLU A 59 5.05 -18.48 -4.58
CA GLU A 59 6.05 -17.43 -4.84
C GLU A 59 6.20 -16.48 -3.64
N LEU A 60 5.09 -16.12 -2.98
CA LEU A 60 5.08 -15.34 -1.74
C LEU A 60 5.86 -16.02 -0.60
N LYS A 61 5.87 -17.36 -0.57
CA LYS A 61 6.66 -18.12 0.42
C LYS A 61 8.14 -18.22 0.08
N ARG A 62 8.51 -18.06 -1.19
CA ARG A 62 9.88 -18.27 -1.70
C ARG A 62 10.65 -16.97 -1.90
N SER A 63 9.95 -15.86 -2.13
CA SER A 63 10.53 -14.62 -2.63
C SER A 63 9.95 -13.39 -1.90
N ASP A 64 10.68 -12.27 -1.94
CA ASP A 64 10.24 -10.96 -1.43
C ASP A 64 9.15 -10.29 -2.29
N ILE A 65 8.40 -11.06 -3.10
CA ILE A 65 7.31 -10.53 -3.93
C ILE A 65 6.23 -9.84 -3.08
N GLY A 66 5.99 -10.30 -1.85
CA GLY A 66 5.08 -9.64 -0.91
C GLY A 66 5.41 -8.15 -0.72
N LYS A 67 6.68 -7.81 -0.51
CA LYS A 67 7.12 -6.40 -0.37
C LYS A 67 6.88 -5.58 -1.64
N ARG A 68 6.97 -6.21 -2.82
CA ARG A 68 6.68 -5.55 -4.10
C ARG A 68 5.19 -5.27 -4.25
N ILE A 69 4.34 -6.21 -3.81
CA ILE A 69 2.88 -6.02 -3.77
C ILE A 69 2.53 -4.90 -2.79
N VAL A 70 3.09 -4.90 -1.58
CA VAL A 70 2.90 -3.81 -0.60
C VAL A 70 3.23 -2.46 -1.23
N LYS A 71 4.41 -2.34 -1.88
CA LYS A 71 4.82 -1.11 -2.58
C LYS A 71 3.93 -0.74 -3.77
N MET A 72 3.33 -1.71 -4.45
CA MET A 72 2.40 -1.46 -5.55
C MET A 72 1.13 -0.77 -5.06
N PHE A 73 0.65 -1.15 -3.88
CA PHE A 73 -0.56 -0.59 -3.29
C PHE A 73 -0.30 0.61 -2.37
N ASP A 74 0.97 0.92 -2.06
CA ASP A 74 1.39 2.13 -1.32
C ASP A 74 0.85 3.49 -1.86
N PRO A 75 0.69 3.71 -3.18
CA PRO A 75 0.10 4.95 -3.68
C PRO A 75 -1.41 5.03 -3.42
N GLU A 76 -2.07 3.91 -3.14
CA GLU A 76 -3.47 3.93 -2.76
C GLU A 76 -3.59 4.48 -1.35
N LYS A 77 -4.47 5.45 -1.20
CA LYS A 77 -4.83 6.00 0.10
C LYS A 77 -6.35 6.03 0.18
N GLY A 78 -6.86 5.63 1.33
CA GLY A 78 -8.26 5.82 1.71
C GLY A 78 -8.30 6.60 3.01
N GLU A 79 -9.40 7.32 3.24
CA GLU A 79 -9.64 7.97 4.53
C GLU A 79 -10.07 6.93 5.57
N GLU A 80 -10.76 5.87 5.14
CA GLU A 80 -11.29 4.81 5.99
C GLU A 80 -10.69 3.43 5.69
N VAL A 81 -10.60 2.58 6.72
CA VAL A 81 -10.15 1.17 6.63
C VAL A 81 -10.94 0.44 5.55
N TYR A 82 -12.26 0.60 5.58
CA TYR A 82 -13.21 -0.06 4.71
C TYR A 82 -12.88 0.23 3.24
N GLU A 83 -12.79 1.52 2.89
CA GLU A 83 -12.58 1.95 1.52
C GLU A 83 -11.25 1.45 0.98
N TYR A 84 -10.21 1.58 1.80
CA TYR A 84 -8.86 1.19 1.43
C TYR A 84 -8.74 -0.33 1.25
N THR A 85 -9.17 -1.10 2.25
CA THR A 85 -9.13 -2.57 2.25
C THR A 85 -9.94 -3.13 1.08
N HIS A 86 -11.14 -2.59 0.85
CA HIS A 86 -11.99 -3.03 -0.27
C HIS A 86 -11.38 -2.69 -1.64
N ARG A 87 -10.66 -1.57 -1.77
CA ARG A 87 -9.97 -1.21 -3.02
C ARG A 87 -8.82 -2.15 -3.33
N ILE A 88 -7.97 -2.46 -2.36
CA ILE A 88 -6.90 -3.45 -2.50
C ILE A 88 -7.50 -4.80 -2.91
N MET A 89 -8.50 -5.28 -2.15
CA MET A 89 -9.10 -6.60 -2.41
C MET A 89 -9.71 -6.72 -3.82
N LYS A 90 -10.37 -5.65 -4.31
CA LYS A 90 -10.92 -5.60 -5.69
C LYS A 90 -9.84 -5.68 -6.77
N LYS A 91 -8.63 -5.20 -6.48
CA LYS A 91 -7.51 -5.25 -7.42
C LYS A 91 -6.78 -6.59 -7.33
N LEU A 92 -6.74 -7.21 -6.16
CA LEU A 92 -6.07 -8.50 -5.97
C LEU A 92 -6.86 -9.68 -6.53
N LEU A 93 -8.17 -9.75 -6.26
CA LEU A 93 -8.97 -10.94 -6.49
C LEU A 93 -10.24 -10.60 -7.27
N THR A 94 -10.57 -11.47 -8.21
CA THR A 94 -11.89 -11.46 -8.83
C THR A 94 -12.96 -12.03 -7.89
N PRO A 95 -14.24 -11.61 -8.01
CA PRO A 95 -15.34 -12.17 -7.23
C PRO A 95 -15.47 -13.68 -7.36
N GLU A 96 -15.16 -14.23 -8.54
CA GLU A 96 -15.20 -15.66 -8.86
C GLU A 96 -14.23 -16.43 -7.96
N VAL A 97 -12.97 -15.99 -7.86
CA VAL A 97 -11.98 -16.59 -6.96
C VAL A 97 -12.38 -16.37 -5.51
N ALA A 98 -12.76 -15.14 -5.14
CA ALA A 98 -13.15 -14.79 -3.77
C ALA A 98 -14.33 -15.63 -3.24
N SER A 99 -15.22 -16.09 -4.12
CA SER A 99 -16.37 -16.91 -3.75
C SER A 99 -16.00 -18.23 -3.07
N GLY A 100 -14.83 -18.80 -3.41
CA GLY A 100 -14.29 -20.03 -2.83
C GLY A 100 -13.66 -19.86 -1.45
N TYR A 101 -13.53 -18.62 -0.97
CA TYR A 101 -12.86 -18.29 0.28
C TYR A 101 -13.80 -17.59 1.26
N ASN A 102 -13.53 -17.76 2.54
CA ASN A 102 -13.98 -16.85 3.58
C ASN A 102 -12.87 -16.71 4.63
N LEU A 103 -13.09 -15.84 5.59
CA LEU A 103 -12.05 -15.50 6.56
C LEU A 103 -11.55 -16.71 7.35
N THR A 104 -12.44 -17.59 7.81
CA THR A 104 -12.13 -18.68 8.77
C THR A 104 -12.19 -20.10 8.19
N GLY A 105 -12.55 -20.28 6.91
CA GLY A 105 -12.75 -21.58 6.26
C GLY A 105 -14.08 -22.29 6.57
N ARG A 106 -15.15 -21.56 6.90
CA ARG A 106 -16.47 -22.18 7.21
C ARG A 106 -17.24 -22.61 5.95
N ASN A 107 -18.18 -23.54 6.09
CA ASN A 107 -19.11 -23.99 5.03
C ASN A 107 -18.40 -24.45 3.74
N SER A 108 -17.40 -25.34 3.89
CA SER A 108 -16.63 -25.92 2.78
C SER A 108 -15.82 -24.92 1.95
N LYS A 109 -15.68 -23.67 2.40
CA LYS A 109 -14.81 -22.66 1.77
C LYS A 109 -13.40 -22.73 2.33
N LYS A 110 -12.41 -22.35 1.54
CA LYS A 110 -11.02 -22.25 1.97
C LYS A 110 -10.82 -21.07 2.92
N LYS A 111 -9.89 -21.20 3.87
CA LYS A 111 -9.56 -20.17 4.86
C LYS A 111 -8.61 -19.13 4.26
N PHE A 112 -9.08 -17.90 4.11
CA PHE A 112 -8.28 -16.81 3.54
C PHE A 112 -7.17 -16.36 4.50
N GLN A 113 -7.41 -16.39 5.81
CA GLN A 113 -6.42 -16.02 6.83
C GLN A 113 -5.13 -16.87 6.82
N ASP A 114 -5.17 -18.07 6.23
CA ASP A 114 -4.01 -18.95 6.16
C ASP A 114 -3.13 -18.67 4.93
N LEU A 115 -3.55 -17.76 4.04
CA LEU A 115 -2.79 -17.38 2.85
C LEU A 115 -1.72 -16.35 3.19
N GLU A 116 -0.58 -16.40 2.51
CA GLU A 116 0.42 -15.34 2.57
C GLU A 116 -0.12 -14.03 1.99
N LEU A 117 -0.99 -14.12 0.98
CA LEU A 117 -1.68 -12.96 0.43
C LEU A 117 -2.47 -12.20 1.50
N TYR A 118 -3.07 -12.87 2.48
CA TYR A 118 -3.74 -12.21 3.60
C TYR A 118 -2.77 -11.34 4.41
N LYS A 119 -1.57 -11.85 4.72
CA LYS A 119 -0.56 -11.09 5.45
C LYS A 119 -0.12 -9.87 4.67
N VAL A 120 0.06 -10.01 3.35
CA VAL A 120 0.39 -8.90 2.46
C VAL A 120 -0.71 -7.82 2.47
N VAL A 121 -1.99 -8.20 2.41
CA VAL A 121 -3.10 -7.23 2.49
C VAL A 121 -3.11 -6.50 3.82
N VAL A 122 -2.93 -7.24 4.93
CA VAL A 122 -2.88 -6.66 6.27
C VAL A 122 -1.72 -5.68 6.40
N GLU A 123 -0.51 -6.07 6.00
CA GLU A 123 0.68 -5.20 6.05
C GLU A 123 0.47 -3.93 5.20
N THR A 124 -0.07 -4.09 4.00
CA THR A 124 -0.39 -2.95 3.12
C THR A 124 -1.42 -2.02 3.77
N ALA A 125 -2.43 -2.57 4.45
CA ALA A 125 -3.44 -1.80 5.18
C ALA A 125 -2.87 -1.08 6.41
N GLU A 126 -2.03 -1.75 7.19
CA GLU A 126 -1.44 -1.19 8.41
C GLU A 126 -0.50 -0.01 8.14
N ILE A 127 0.25 -0.03 7.02
CA ILE A 127 1.15 1.08 6.65
C ILE A 127 0.40 2.41 6.49
N HIS A 128 -0.81 2.39 5.94
CA HIS A 128 -1.58 3.60 5.69
C HIS A 128 -2.55 3.93 6.82
N ALA A 129 -2.99 2.93 7.56
CA ALA A 129 -3.86 3.05 8.69
C ALA A 129 -3.09 3.45 9.96
N LYS A 130 -2.76 4.74 10.10
CA LYS A 130 -1.99 5.30 11.25
C LYS A 130 -2.49 4.90 12.65
N THR A 131 -3.73 4.46 12.80
CA THR A 131 -4.40 4.27 14.10
C THR A 131 -5.34 3.06 14.17
N LEU A 132 -5.37 2.19 13.16
CA LEU A 132 -6.41 1.16 13.07
C LEU A 132 -5.86 -0.19 13.51
N TYR A 133 -6.69 -0.97 14.19
CA TYR A 133 -6.28 -2.27 14.70
C TYR A 133 -6.34 -3.29 13.57
N THR A 134 -5.39 -4.23 13.54
CA THR A 134 -5.39 -5.41 12.65
C THR A 134 -6.75 -6.10 12.60
N LYS A 135 -7.51 -6.08 13.71
CA LYS A 135 -8.87 -6.62 13.83
C LYS A 135 -9.88 -5.94 12.90
N ASP A 136 -9.79 -4.63 12.73
CA ASP A 136 -10.70 -3.86 11.87
C ASP A 136 -10.44 -4.21 10.41
N ILE A 137 -9.17 -4.21 9.99
CA ILE A 137 -8.74 -4.65 8.65
C ILE A 137 -9.21 -6.09 8.37
N THR A 138 -9.01 -6.99 9.35
CA THR A 138 -9.44 -8.39 9.26
C THR A 138 -10.95 -8.51 9.06
N THR A 139 -11.72 -7.69 9.77
CA THR A 139 -13.18 -7.65 9.67
C THR A 139 -13.60 -7.17 8.28
N GLU A 140 -12.96 -6.12 7.77
CA GLU A 140 -13.24 -5.60 6.42
C GLU A 140 -12.88 -6.60 5.31
N ILE A 141 -11.77 -7.33 5.44
CA ILE A 141 -11.44 -8.44 4.52
C ILE A 141 -12.56 -9.49 4.53
N GLY A 142 -13.05 -9.89 5.71
CA GLY A 142 -14.13 -10.86 5.86
C GLY A 142 -15.46 -10.37 5.26
N THR A 143 -15.80 -9.10 5.48
CA THR A 143 -16.98 -8.44 4.90
C THR A 143 -16.90 -8.38 3.38
N TRP A 144 -15.72 -8.04 2.85
CA TRP A 144 -15.47 -8.00 1.41
C TRP A 144 -15.64 -9.38 0.77
N LEU A 145 -14.98 -10.42 1.30
CA LEU A 145 -15.07 -11.80 0.80
C LEU A 145 -16.52 -12.31 0.78
N SER A 146 -17.25 -12.02 1.87
CA SER A 146 -18.68 -12.35 1.99
C SER A 146 -19.54 -11.62 0.96
N SER A 147 -19.19 -10.38 0.63
CA SER A 147 -19.89 -9.56 -0.36
C SER A 147 -19.54 -9.99 -1.79
N ALA A 148 -18.27 -10.28 -2.08
CA ALA A 148 -17.78 -10.76 -3.36
C ALA A 148 -18.44 -12.08 -3.74
N SER A 149 -18.55 -13.02 -2.79
CA SER A 149 -19.25 -14.28 -2.98
C SER A 149 -20.75 -14.11 -3.31
N ARG A 150 -21.41 -13.07 -2.81
CA ARG A 150 -22.83 -12.82 -3.16
C ARG A 150 -22.96 -12.26 -4.58
N LYS A 151 -21.95 -11.54 -5.05
CA LYS A 151 -21.93 -10.93 -6.39
C LYS A 151 -21.67 -11.98 -7.46
N SER A 152 -20.76 -12.94 -7.21
CA SER A 152 -20.54 -14.07 -8.14
C SER A 152 -21.82 -14.87 -8.37
N ASN A 153 -22.62 -15.09 -7.32
CA ASN A 153 -23.85 -15.87 -7.38
C ASN A 153 -25.04 -15.15 -8.04
N LYS A 154 -24.92 -13.84 -8.32
CA LYS A 154 -26.00 -13.02 -8.91
C LYS A 154 -25.89 -12.86 -10.42
N SER A 155 -24.80 -13.36 -11.01
CA SER A 155 -24.49 -13.29 -12.44
C SER A 155 -24.66 -14.64 -13.17
N SER A 156 -25.35 -15.61 -12.56
CA SER A 156 -25.73 -16.90 -13.18
C SER A 156 -27.21 -16.92 -13.55
#